data_AF-A0A914NUI6-F1
#
_entry.id   AF-A0A914NUI6-F1
#
_cell.length_a   1.000
_cell.length_b   1.000
_cell.length_c   1.000
_cell.angle_alpha   90.00
_cell.angle_beta   90.00
_cell.angle_gamma   90.00
#
_symmetry.space_group_name_H-M   'P 1'
#
loop_
_entity.id
_entity.type
_entity.pdbx_description
1 polymer ?
#
loop_
_entity_poly.entity_id
_entity_poly.type
_entity_poly.pdbx_seq_one_letter_code
_entity_poly.pdbx_strand_id
1 'polypeptide(L)'
;QLASVYARAGTEIKRVTFRSIEQAIKAIGMHSEDLLDMIENCQPDAETLVARIVHLLTERNAPTPALVDRVRKLHQARNTDVRSLIPILNSLKKEELIELIPSFVLSAKNSNSVPVFFKKLLFGRHTDTNQAVLSPFELLLELHRLKANRKEQGFLMQNLDILLVDTAREFSFGKDVLAIAIETLINDKVFPVILFYTIQKVNEAQPTLNGFLTGLLEKIAQRKPWTEIEGDDTARETIWHKFEICSKALGSNVHTRFPHLTLQPETNVDIPTAVLDKLESAQEKEKPMEEDNPLLNEQTMEN
;
A
#
# COMPACT_ATOMS: atom_id res chain seq x y z
N GLN A 1 -0.46 -12.34 37.26
CA GLN A 1 -0.37 -11.12 38.11
C GLN A 1 0.45 -9.99 37.46
N LEU A 2 1.54 -10.28 36.73
CA LEU A 2 2.33 -9.23 36.07
C LEU A 2 1.52 -8.41 35.06
N ALA A 3 0.85 -9.07 34.12
CA ALA A 3 0.05 -8.40 33.08
C ALA A 3 -1.03 -7.47 33.67
N SER A 4 -1.68 -7.88 34.76
CA SER A 4 -2.71 -7.07 35.42
C SER A 4 -2.15 -5.83 36.12
N VAL A 5 -0.96 -5.96 36.74
CA VAL A 5 -0.28 -4.80 37.34
C VAL A 5 0.19 -3.85 36.24
N TYR A 6 0.76 -4.40 35.16
CA TYR A 6 1.23 -3.61 34.02
C TYR A 6 0.09 -2.84 33.34
N ALA A 7 -1.07 -3.48 33.10
CA ALA A 7 -2.22 -2.84 32.46
C ALA A 7 -2.64 -1.55 33.19
N ARG A 8 -2.69 -1.62 34.53
CA ARG A 8 -3.09 -0.52 35.42
C ARG A 8 -1.97 0.48 35.73
N ALA A 9 -0.74 0.21 35.29
CA ALA A 9 0.42 1.00 35.66
C ALA A 9 0.52 2.30 34.85
N GLY A 10 1.02 3.36 35.49
CA GLY A 10 1.42 4.58 34.80
C GLY A 10 2.66 4.39 33.92
N THR A 11 2.89 5.35 33.01
CA THR A 11 3.95 5.28 31.98
C THR A 11 5.34 4.97 32.54
N GLU A 12 5.74 5.60 33.65
CA GLU A 12 7.06 5.34 34.24
C GLU A 12 7.22 3.91 34.74
N ILE A 13 6.18 3.35 35.37
CA ILE A 13 6.20 1.97 35.85
C ILE A 13 6.23 0.99 34.67
N LYS A 14 5.48 1.25 33.59
CA LYS A 14 5.55 0.44 32.36
C LYS A 14 6.97 0.44 31.78
N ARG A 15 7.62 1.61 31.73
CA ARG A 15 9.00 1.78 31.23
C ARG A 15 10.03 1.04 32.09
N VAL A 16 9.91 1.12 33.42
CA VAL A 16 10.78 0.38 34.35
C VAL A 16 10.56 -1.12 34.18
N THR A 17 9.31 -1.57 34.10
CA THR A 17 8.95 -2.98 33.89
C THR A 17 9.65 -3.54 32.65
N PHE A 18 9.60 -2.84 31.52
CA PHE A 18 10.25 -3.28 30.28
C PHE A 18 11.75 -3.54 30.40
N ARG A 19 12.45 -2.76 31.25
CA ARG A 19 13.89 -2.94 31.50
C ARG A 19 14.13 -4.11 32.46
N SER A 20 13.28 -4.27 33.46
CA SER A 20 13.45 -5.26 34.52
C SER A 20 13.08 -6.68 34.10
N ILE A 21 12.15 -6.86 33.16
CA ILE A 21 11.69 -8.21 32.77
C ILE A 21 12.66 -8.96 31.86
N GLU A 22 13.63 -8.28 31.23
CA GLU A 22 14.41 -8.86 30.14
C GLU A 22 15.16 -10.14 30.55
N GLN A 23 15.94 -10.09 31.62
CA GLN A 23 16.71 -11.23 32.10
C GLN A 23 15.79 -12.37 32.56
N ALA A 24 14.68 -12.03 33.24
CA ALA A 24 13.72 -13.01 33.75
C ALA A 24 13.01 -13.76 32.61
N ILE A 25 12.51 -13.04 31.60
CA ILE A 25 11.80 -13.65 30.45
C ILE A 25 12.76 -14.55 29.66
N LYS A 26 14.00 -14.11 29.44
CA LYS A 26 15.02 -14.93 28.77
C LYS A 26 15.37 -16.19 29.57
N ALA A 27 15.40 -16.12 30.90
CA ALA A 27 15.65 -17.27 31.77
C ALA A 27 14.46 -18.26 31.83
N ILE A 28 13.22 -17.76 31.81
CA ILE A 28 12.00 -18.58 31.76
C ILE A 28 11.90 -19.32 30.42
N GLY A 29 12.16 -18.61 29.32
CA GLY A 29 12.13 -19.17 27.98
C GLY A 29 10.73 -19.42 27.40
N MET A 30 10.69 -19.80 26.12
CA MET A 30 9.45 -19.89 25.32
C MET A 30 8.65 -21.18 25.48
N HIS A 31 9.08 -22.06 26.39
CA HIS A 31 8.40 -23.33 26.71
C HIS A 31 7.58 -23.25 28.01
N SER A 32 7.60 -22.10 28.70
CA SER A 32 6.81 -21.92 29.92
C SER A 32 5.33 -21.80 29.58
N GLU A 33 4.53 -22.76 30.05
CA GLU A 33 3.07 -22.74 29.86
C GLU A 33 2.42 -21.52 30.51
N ASP A 34 2.87 -21.09 31.69
CA ASP A 34 2.37 -19.87 32.34
C ASP A 34 2.60 -18.62 31.48
N LEU A 35 3.74 -18.56 30.78
CA LEU A 35 4.06 -17.46 29.89
C LEU A 35 3.23 -17.51 28.61
N LEU A 36 3.02 -18.70 28.05
CA LEU A 36 2.19 -18.93 26.87
C LEU A 36 0.71 -18.62 27.14
N ASP A 37 0.19 -19.01 28.31
CA ASP A 37 -1.15 -18.69 28.77
C ASP A 37 -1.35 -17.18 28.92
N MET A 38 -0.37 -16.49 29.53
CA MET A 38 -0.42 -15.03 29.65
C MET A 38 -0.42 -14.31 28.29
N ILE A 39 0.24 -14.87 27.27
CA ILE A 39 0.26 -14.33 25.91
C ILE A 39 -1.13 -14.47 25.26
N GLU A 40 -1.71 -15.67 25.26
CA GLU A 40 -3.03 -15.90 24.63
C GLU A 40 -4.15 -15.19 25.38
N ASN A 41 -4.15 -15.27 26.72
CA ASN A 41 -5.15 -14.66 27.60
C ASN A 41 -4.74 -13.27 28.09
N CYS A 42 -4.04 -12.52 27.23
CA CYS A 42 -3.52 -11.18 27.55
C CYS A 42 -4.64 -10.25 28.01
N GLN A 43 -4.47 -9.66 29.19
CA GLN A 43 -5.38 -8.63 29.68
C GLN A 43 -5.41 -7.41 28.75
N PRO A 44 -6.57 -6.72 28.63
CA PRO A 44 -6.64 -5.44 27.96
C PRO A 44 -5.59 -4.46 28.50
N ASP A 45 -5.00 -3.65 27.62
CA ASP A 45 -3.98 -2.64 27.91
C ASP A 45 -2.58 -3.20 28.27
N ALA A 46 -2.38 -4.52 28.16
CA ALA A 46 -1.10 -5.21 28.34
C ALA A 46 -0.49 -5.74 27.03
N GLU A 47 -1.05 -5.41 25.86
CA GLU A 47 -0.60 -5.93 24.56
C GLU A 47 0.84 -5.50 24.25
N THR A 48 1.23 -4.30 24.68
CA THR A 48 2.61 -3.80 24.55
C THR A 48 3.61 -4.62 25.36
N LEU A 49 3.19 -5.15 26.51
CA LEU A 49 4.00 -6.07 27.32
C LEU A 49 4.15 -7.42 26.60
N VAL A 50 3.06 -7.96 26.06
CA VAL A 50 3.11 -9.21 25.27
C VAL A 50 4.02 -9.06 24.07
N ALA A 51 3.90 -7.97 23.30
CA ALA A 51 4.79 -7.70 22.16
C ALA A 51 6.26 -7.66 22.59
N ARG A 52 6.58 -7.04 23.74
CA ARG A 52 7.94 -7.02 24.30
C ARG A 52 8.42 -8.42 24.68
N ILE A 53 7.58 -9.22 25.34
CA ILE A 53 7.92 -10.60 25.73
C ILE A 53 8.20 -11.47 24.51
N VAL A 54 7.31 -11.44 23.52
CA VAL A 54 7.47 -12.21 22.27
C VAL A 54 8.78 -11.82 21.58
N HIS A 55 9.09 -10.52 21.49
CA HIS A 55 10.35 -10.04 20.95
C HIS A 55 11.57 -10.56 21.74
N LEU A 56 11.53 -10.52 23.07
CA LEU A 56 12.62 -11.01 23.92
C LEU A 56 12.85 -12.52 23.78
N LEU A 57 11.78 -13.31 23.66
CA LEU A 57 11.85 -14.76 23.47
C LEU A 57 12.46 -15.12 22.11
N THR A 58 12.23 -14.30 21.09
CA THR A 58 12.58 -14.57 19.68
C THR A 58 13.80 -13.79 19.19
N GLU A 59 14.43 -12.99 20.05
CA GLU A 59 15.57 -12.14 19.68
C GLU A 59 16.77 -12.95 19.15
N ARG A 60 17.02 -14.13 19.74
CA ARG A 60 18.17 -14.99 19.43
C ARG A 60 17.79 -16.40 18.98
N ASN A 61 16.52 -16.75 19.07
CA ASN A 61 16.02 -18.10 18.84
C ASN A 61 14.81 -18.05 17.91
N ALA A 62 14.65 -19.07 17.07
CA ALA A 62 13.41 -19.25 16.32
C ALA A 62 12.23 -19.48 17.30
N PRO A 63 11.03 -18.94 17.02
CA PRO A 63 9.87 -19.16 17.87
C PRO A 63 9.43 -20.62 17.82
N THR A 64 8.93 -21.15 18.95
CA THR A 64 8.29 -22.47 18.99
C THR A 64 6.90 -22.44 18.35
N PRO A 65 6.40 -23.58 17.82
CA PRO A 65 5.03 -23.67 17.30
C PRO A 65 3.97 -23.23 18.32
N ALA A 66 4.14 -23.61 19.58
CA ALA A 66 3.23 -23.20 20.66
C ALA A 66 3.21 -21.66 20.85
N LEU A 67 4.36 -20.99 20.81
CA LEU A 67 4.41 -19.53 20.88
C LEU A 67 3.72 -18.88 19.66
N VAL A 68 4.00 -19.39 18.47
CA VAL A 68 3.39 -18.92 17.21
C VAL A 68 1.87 -19.01 17.30
N ASP A 69 1.33 -20.14 17.72
CA ASP A 69 -0.11 -20.36 17.81
C ASP A 69 -0.78 -19.44 18.83
N ARG A 70 -0.18 -19.23 20.01
CA ARG A 70 -0.74 -18.34 21.05
C ARG A 70 -0.74 -16.87 20.61
N VAL A 71 0.33 -16.41 19.95
CA VAL A 71 0.42 -15.05 19.42
C VAL A 71 -0.57 -14.84 18.26
N ARG A 72 -0.70 -15.82 17.35
CA ARG A 72 -1.68 -15.78 16.25
C ARG A 72 -3.11 -15.70 16.78
N LYS A 73 -3.48 -16.55 17.73
CA LYS A 73 -4.81 -16.53 18.36
C LYS A 73 -5.11 -15.20 19.04
N LEU A 74 -4.15 -14.64 19.78
CA LEU A 74 -4.31 -13.32 20.39
C LEU A 74 -4.61 -12.25 19.33
N HIS A 75 -3.82 -12.22 18.25
CA HIS A 75 -3.99 -11.25 17.18
C HIS A 75 -5.35 -11.40 16.48
N GLN A 76 -5.75 -12.62 16.15
CA GLN A 76 -7.05 -12.89 15.52
C GLN A 76 -8.23 -12.54 16.43
N ALA A 77 -8.13 -12.84 17.73
CA ALA A 77 -9.21 -12.59 18.68
C ALA A 77 -9.40 -11.11 19.02
N ARG A 78 -8.30 -10.33 19.03
CA ARG A 78 -8.32 -8.95 19.55
C ARG A 78 -7.92 -7.88 18.54
N ASN A 79 -7.57 -8.26 17.32
CA ASN A 79 -7.02 -7.38 16.29
C ASN A 79 -5.88 -6.51 16.85
N THR A 80 -4.92 -7.17 17.53
CA THR A 80 -3.79 -6.47 18.15
C THR A 80 -2.93 -5.77 17.09
N ASP A 81 -2.04 -4.89 17.53
CA ASP A 81 -1.08 -4.24 16.63
C ASP A 81 -0.33 -5.26 15.77
N VAL A 82 -0.47 -5.16 14.44
CA VAL A 82 0.11 -6.10 13.48
C VAL A 82 1.63 -6.22 13.61
N ARG A 83 2.32 -5.18 14.11
CA ARG A 83 3.77 -5.20 14.35
C ARG A 83 4.18 -6.21 15.42
N SER A 84 3.26 -6.61 16.29
CA SER A 84 3.50 -7.69 17.26
C SER A 84 3.77 -9.05 16.60
N LEU A 85 3.38 -9.22 15.33
CA LEU A 85 3.64 -10.44 14.56
C LEU A 85 5.04 -10.48 13.95
N ILE A 86 5.74 -9.34 13.81
CA ILE A 86 7.09 -9.25 13.19
C ILE A 86 8.06 -10.33 13.69
N PRO A 87 8.15 -10.61 15.00
CA PRO A 87 9.11 -11.59 15.50
C PRO A 87 8.79 -13.04 15.09
N ILE A 88 7.54 -13.34 14.69
CA ILE A 88 7.09 -14.69 14.33
C ILE A 88 6.80 -14.87 12.83
N LEU A 89 6.96 -13.83 12.00
CA LEU A 89 6.55 -13.86 10.58
C LEU A 89 7.12 -15.05 9.80
N ASN A 90 8.39 -15.40 10.00
CA ASN A 90 9.04 -16.50 9.27
C ASN A 90 8.47 -17.90 9.62
N SER A 91 7.65 -18.00 10.66
CA SER A 91 6.96 -19.23 11.06
C SER A 91 5.48 -19.24 10.67
N LEU A 92 5.00 -18.19 10.02
CA LEU A 92 3.68 -18.16 9.40
C LEU A 92 3.72 -18.79 8.02
N LYS A 93 2.56 -19.26 7.56
CA LYS A 93 2.41 -19.74 6.18
C LYS A 93 2.45 -18.56 5.20
N LYS A 94 2.84 -18.85 3.96
CA LYS A 94 2.92 -17.84 2.89
C LYS A 94 1.59 -17.10 2.69
N GLU A 95 0.47 -17.83 2.72
CA GLU A 95 -0.85 -17.26 2.52
C GLU A 95 -1.20 -16.24 3.62
N GLU A 96 -0.88 -16.57 4.88
CA GLU A 96 -1.08 -15.67 6.01
C GLU A 96 -0.20 -14.41 5.90
N LEU A 97 1.02 -14.56 5.40
CA LEU A 97 1.93 -13.42 5.21
C LEU A 97 1.40 -12.47 4.13
N ILE A 98 0.84 -13.01 3.05
CA ILE A 98 0.20 -12.23 1.99
C ILE A 98 -1.01 -11.46 2.55
N GLU A 99 -1.84 -12.12 3.37
CA GLU A 99 -2.99 -11.48 4.04
C GLU A 99 -2.59 -10.34 4.99
N LEU A 100 -1.37 -10.35 5.53
CA LEU A 100 -0.86 -9.28 6.39
C LEU A 100 -0.33 -8.07 5.61
N ILE A 101 0.01 -8.21 4.32
CA ILE A 101 0.59 -7.11 3.51
C ILE A 101 -0.26 -5.83 3.59
N PRO A 102 -1.58 -5.84 3.33
CA PRO A 102 -2.40 -4.62 3.35
C PRO A 102 -2.31 -3.89 4.69
N SER A 103 -2.37 -4.62 5.80
CA SER A 103 -2.32 -4.09 7.17
C SER A 103 -1.01 -3.36 7.48
N PHE A 104 0.10 -3.79 6.89
CA PHE A 104 1.38 -3.09 7.00
C PHE A 104 1.48 -1.89 6.06
N VAL A 105 1.17 -2.08 4.78
CA VAL A 105 1.55 -1.12 3.74
C VAL A 105 0.52 -0.03 3.46
N LEU A 106 -0.73 -0.20 3.90
CA LEU A 106 -1.78 0.80 3.71
C LEU A 106 -2.00 1.67 4.96
N SER A 107 -1.12 1.59 5.96
CA SER A 107 -1.27 2.28 7.25
C SER A 107 -0.05 3.14 7.61
N ALA A 108 -0.27 4.43 7.85
CA ALA A 108 0.75 5.36 8.33
C ALA A 108 1.42 4.91 9.65
N LYS A 109 0.67 4.23 10.52
CA LYS A 109 1.14 3.82 11.85
C LYS A 109 2.31 2.83 11.78
N ASN A 110 2.43 2.14 10.65
CA ASN A 110 3.35 1.03 10.45
C ASN A 110 4.58 1.42 9.62
N SER A 111 4.71 2.68 9.17
CA SER A 111 5.78 3.14 8.27
C SER A 111 7.18 2.72 8.71
N ASN A 112 7.51 2.88 9.99
CA ASN A 112 8.81 2.48 10.56
C ASN A 112 9.05 0.97 10.57
N SER A 113 8.01 0.17 10.44
CA SER A 113 8.05 -1.29 10.46
C SER A 113 7.99 -1.91 9.08
N VAL A 114 7.53 -1.18 8.06
CA VAL A 114 7.45 -1.68 6.68
C VAL A 114 8.81 -2.15 6.13
N PRO A 115 9.95 -1.43 6.32
CA PRO A 115 11.25 -1.93 5.85
C PRO A 115 11.63 -3.27 6.48
N VAL A 116 11.37 -3.45 7.78
CA VAL A 116 11.63 -4.70 8.50
C VAL A 116 10.72 -5.82 7.99
N PHE A 117 9.45 -5.50 7.75
CA PHE A 117 8.47 -6.42 7.18
C PHE A 117 8.90 -6.89 5.78
N PHE A 118 9.27 -5.99 4.88
CA PHE A 118 9.78 -6.35 3.55
C PHE A 118 11.05 -7.18 3.60
N LYS A 119 12.00 -6.87 4.48
CA LYS A 119 13.18 -7.72 4.67
C LYS A 119 12.81 -9.13 5.11
N LYS A 120 11.82 -9.28 5.99
CA LYS A 120 11.31 -10.60 6.41
C LYS A 120 10.63 -11.34 5.26
N LEU A 121 9.86 -10.65 4.42
CA LEU A 121 9.22 -11.28 3.26
C LEU A 121 10.22 -11.71 2.19
N LEU A 122 11.23 -10.90 1.88
CA LEU A 122 12.15 -11.13 0.76
C LEU A 122 13.35 -12.00 1.12
N PHE A 123 13.88 -11.82 2.34
CA PHE A 123 15.11 -12.47 2.79
C PHE A 123 14.86 -13.47 3.92
N GLY A 124 13.66 -13.50 4.48
CA GLY A 124 13.25 -14.52 5.42
C GLY A 124 13.10 -15.88 4.74
N ARG A 125 13.30 -16.92 5.55
CA ARG A 125 13.07 -18.31 5.15
C ARG A 125 12.08 -18.93 6.11
N HIS A 126 11.18 -19.75 5.57
CA HIS A 126 10.25 -20.53 6.39
C HIS A 126 11.03 -21.49 7.30
N THR A 127 10.66 -21.52 8.58
CA THR A 127 11.42 -22.27 9.61
C THR A 127 11.40 -23.79 9.39
N ASP A 128 10.37 -24.31 8.72
CA ASP A 128 10.14 -25.74 8.46
C ASP A 128 10.74 -26.20 7.12
N THR A 129 10.55 -25.42 6.05
CA THR A 129 10.98 -25.80 4.69
C THR A 129 12.31 -25.19 4.26
N ASN A 130 12.81 -24.19 4.99
CA ASN A 130 13.97 -23.36 4.64
C ASN A 130 13.87 -22.67 3.25
N GLN A 131 12.65 -22.63 2.69
CA GLN A 131 12.36 -21.95 1.43
C GLN A 131 12.22 -20.44 1.66
N ALA A 132 12.54 -19.66 0.63
CA ALA A 132 12.30 -18.22 0.65
C ALA A 132 10.79 -17.96 0.81
N VAL A 133 10.46 -16.94 1.59
CA VAL A 133 9.07 -16.58 1.90
C VAL A 133 8.37 -16.02 0.67
N LEU A 134 8.92 -14.96 0.07
CA LEU A 134 8.46 -14.37 -1.18
C LEU A 134 9.64 -13.94 -2.04
N SER A 135 9.50 -14.11 -3.35
CA SER A 135 10.40 -13.50 -4.32
C SER A 135 10.08 -12.01 -4.50
N PRO A 136 11.04 -11.19 -4.98
CA PRO A 136 10.78 -9.80 -5.34
C PRO A 136 9.66 -9.65 -6.39
N PHE A 137 9.59 -10.58 -7.34
CA PHE A 137 8.51 -10.63 -8.33
C PHE A 137 7.14 -10.75 -7.66
N GLU A 138 6.97 -11.74 -6.78
CA GLU A 138 5.70 -11.97 -6.08
C GLU A 138 5.31 -10.78 -5.22
N LEU A 139 6.24 -10.20 -4.45
CA LEU A 139 5.94 -9.04 -3.62
C LEU A 139 5.46 -7.85 -4.46
N LEU A 140 6.09 -7.58 -5.60
CA LEU A 140 5.63 -6.53 -6.50
C LEU A 140 4.20 -6.80 -6.99
N LEU A 141 3.88 -8.05 -7.36
CA LEU A 141 2.52 -8.38 -7.77
C LEU A 141 1.51 -8.14 -6.65
N GLU A 142 1.80 -8.63 -5.45
CA GLU A 142 0.90 -8.48 -4.29
C GLU A 142 0.65 -7.01 -3.97
N LEU A 143 1.70 -6.16 -3.95
CA LEU A 143 1.56 -4.73 -3.68
C LEU A 143 0.71 -3.99 -4.72
N HIS A 144 0.84 -4.34 -6.00
CA HIS A 144 0.10 -3.69 -7.08
C HIS A 144 -1.37 -4.13 -7.15
N ARG A 145 -1.69 -5.32 -6.63
CA ARG A 145 -3.04 -5.88 -6.58
C ARG A 145 -3.86 -5.43 -5.37
N LEU A 146 -3.26 -4.66 -4.47
CA LEU A 146 -3.95 -4.07 -3.32
C LEU A 146 -5.02 -3.06 -3.76
N LYS A 147 -6.19 -3.14 -3.13
CA LYS A 147 -7.27 -2.17 -3.30
C LYS A 147 -7.12 -1.04 -2.27
N ALA A 148 -6.29 -0.05 -2.59
CA ALA A 148 -6.07 1.11 -1.72
C ALA A 148 -7.05 2.25 -2.03
N ASN A 149 -7.70 2.80 -1.01
CA ASN A 149 -8.54 3.99 -1.14
C ASN A 149 -7.71 5.28 -1.31
N ARG A 150 -8.36 6.41 -1.58
CA ARG A 150 -7.68 7.71 -1.85
C ARG A 150 -6.64 8.11 -0.80
N LYS A 151 -6.86 7.82 0.49
CA LYS A 151 -5.92 8.15 1.58
C LYS A 151 -4.77 7.14 1.64
N GLU A 152 -5.04 5.88 1.33
CA GLU A 152 -4.07 4.78 1.38
C GLU A 152 -3.09 4.77 0.21
N GLN A 153 -3.50 5.32 -0.94
CA GLN A 153 -2.65 5.42 -2.14
C GLN A 153 -1.31 6.10 -1.85
N GLY A 154 -1.29 7.13 -1.01
CA GLY A 154 -0.05 7.80 -0.60
C GLY A 154 0.89 6.89 0.19
N PHE A 155 0.36 6.05 1.09
CA PHE A 155 1.17 5.09 1.84
C PHE A 155 1.69 3.97 0.94
N LEU A 156 0.87 3.48 0.01
CA LEU A 156 1.29 2.46 -0.95
C LEU A 156 2.44 2.98 -1.84
N MET A 157 2.36 4.21 -2.35
CA MET A 157 3.44 4.84 -3.12
C MET A 157 4.73 4.96 -2.31
N GLN A 158 4.65 5.48 -1.08
CA GLN A 158 5.81 5.58 -0.18
C GLN A 158 6.45 4.23 0.12
N ASN A 159 5.63 3.20 0.29
CA ASN A 159 6.12 1.84 0.56
C ASN A 159 6.70 1.18 -0.69
N LEU A 160 6.19 1.46 -1.89
CA LEU A 160 6.83 1.04 -3.13
C LEU A 160 8.22 1.68 -3.31
N ASP A 161 8.41 2.95 -2.93
CA ASP A 161 9.71 3.62 -3.04
C ASP A 161 10.80 2.93 -2.20
N ILE A 162 10.44 2.34 -1.06
CA ILE A 162 11.38 1.55 -0.23
C ILE A 162 12.03 0.45 -1.07
N LEU A 163 11.27 -0.17 -2.00
CA LEU A 163 11.72 -1.27 -2.84
C LEU A 163 12.31 -0.81 -4.19
N LEU A 164 11.73 0.23 -4.79
CA LEU A 164 12.05 0.66 -6.16
C LEU A 164 13.18 1.69 -6.21
N VAL A 165 13.17 2.67 -5.30
CA VAL A 165 14.22 3.68 -5.21
C VAL A 165 15.39 3.13 -4.40
N ASP A 166 15.07 2.40 -3.32
CA ASP A 166 16.01 1.68 -2.47
C ASP A 166 17.27 2.50 -2.15
N THR A 167 17.07 3.71 -1.61
CA THR A 167 18.16 4.64 -1.29
C THR A 167 19.23 4.03 -0.39
N ALA A 168 18.83 3.09 0.47
CA ALA A 168 19.72 2.36 1.38
C ALA A 168 20.42 1.14 0.74
N ARG A 169 20.07 0.79 -0.51
CA ARG A 169 20.59 -0.35 -1.29
C ARG A 169 20.42 -1.69 -0.57
N GLU A 170 19.30 -1.86 0.11
CA GLU A 170 19.01 -3.05 0.92
C GLU A 170 18.22 -4.12 0.15
N PHE A 171 17.54 -3.75 -0.95
CA PHE A 171 16.62 -4.63 -1.69
C PHE A 171 17.09 -4.95 -3.12
N SER A 172 17.62 -3.97 -3.84
CA SER A 172 18.28 -4.07 -5.15
C SER A 172 17.58 -5.01 -6.15
N PHE A 173 16.37 -4.65 -6.58
CA PHE A 173 15.61 -5.43 -7.56
C PHE A 173 16.28 -5.38 -8.94
N GLY A 174 16.56 -6.55 -9.51
CA GLY A 174 17.19 -6.69 -10.83
C GLY A 174 16.28 -6.21 -11.96
N LYS A 175 16.88 -5.71 -13.05
CA LYS A 175 16.19 -5.23 -14.26
C LYS A 175 15.20 -6.26 -14.80
N ASP A 176 15.61 -7.52 -14.89
CA ASP A 176 14.79 -8.61 -15.44
C ASP A 176 13.55 -8.86 -14.57
N VAL A 177 13.71 -8.78 -13.24
CA VAL A 177 12.61 -8.96 -12.29
C VAL A 177 11.61 -7.81 -12.37
N LEU A 178 12.10 -6.58 -12.49
CA LEU A 178 11.22 -5.42 -12.69
C LEU A 178 10.50 -5.50 -14.04
N ALA A 179 11.20 -5.87 -15.11
CA ALA A 179 10.63 -5.99 -16.44
C ALA A 179 9.51 -7.03 -16.49
N ILE A 180 9.75 -8.25 -15.97
CA ILE A 180 8.76 -9.32 -15.97
C ILE A 180 7.58 -9.01 -15.04
N ALA A 181 7.81 -8.35 -13.90
CA ALA A 181 6.73 -7.92 -13.00
C ALA A 181 5.81 -6.89 -13.67
N ILE A 182 6.38 -5.85 -14.29
CA ILE A 182 5.61 -4.82 -14.98
C ILE A 182 4.85 -5.43 -16.16
N GLU A 183 5.50 -6.28 -16.97
CA GLU A 183 4.83 -6.94 -18.10
C GLU A 183 3.69 -7.85 -17.64
N THR A 184 3.86 -8.57 -16.52
CA THR A 184 2.77 -9.38 -15.92
C THR A 184 1.60 -8.49 -15.50
N LEU A 185 1.87 -7.40 -14.77
CA LEU A 185 0.84 -6.48 -14.25
C LEU A 185 0.08 -5.73 -15.35
N ILE A 186 0.72 -5.44 -16.49
CA ILE A 186 0.04 -4.86 -17.66
C ILE A 186 -1.02 -5.80 -18.23
N ASN A 187 -0.87 -7.11 -18.01
CA ASN A 187 -1.78 -8.13 -18.51
C ASN A 187 -2.74 -8.67 -17.44
N ASP A 188 -2.71 -8.12 -16.22
CA ASP A 188 -3.63 -8.51 -15.14
C ASP A 188 -5.08 -8.21 -15.54
N LYS A 189 -6.02 -9.10 -15.20
CA LYS A 189 -7.45 -8.93 -15.53
C LYS A 189 -8.00 -7.56 -15.11
N VAL A 190 -7.60 -7.08 -13.92
CA VAL A 190 -7.91 -5.74 -13.45
C VAL A 190 -6.63 -4.93 -13.50
N PHE A 191 -6.60 -3.87 -14.31
CA PHE A 191 -5.39 -3.07 -14.46
C PHE A 191 -5.02 -2.35 -13.15
N PRO A 192 -3.81 -2.56 -12.60
CA PRO A 192 -3.38 -1.90 -11.38
C PRO A 192 -2.92 -0.47 -11.70
N VAL A 193 -3.79 0.52 -11.47
CA VAL A 193 -3.54 1.94 -11.81
C VAL A 193 -2.26 2.49 -11.17
N ILE A 194 -1.86 1.97 -10.01
CA ILE A 194 -0.60 2.32 -9.32
C ILE A 194 0.64 1.94 -10.16
N LEU A 195 0.53 1.05 -11.15
CA LEU A 195 1.62 0.67 -12.03
C LEU A 195 2.21 1.86 -12.80
N PHE A 196 1.41 2.89 -13.11
CA PHE A 196 1.94 4.11 -13.72
C PHE A 196 2.97 4.81 -12.83
N TYR A 197 2.79 4.76 -11.51
CA TYR A 197 3.77 5.27 -10.55
C TYR A 197 5.06 4.44 -10.58
N THR A 198 4.91 3.12 -10.54
CA THR A 198 6.03 2.17 -10.60
C THR A 198 6.85 2.30 -11.88
N ILE A 199 6.20 2.43 -13.04
CA ILE A 199 6.90 2.63 -14.33
C ILE A 199 7.75 3.90 -14.29
N GLN A 200 7.23 5.01 -13.74
CA GLN A 200 8.00 6.25 -13.59
C GLN A 200 9.19 6.06 -12.67
N LYS A 201 8.99 5.45 -11.49
CA LYS A 201 10.07 5.20 -10.53
C LYS A 201 11.14 4.26 -11.05
N VAL A 202 10.76 3.22 -11.77
CA VAL A 202 11.72 2.31 -12.42
C VAL A 202 12.47 3.02 -13.54
N ASN A 203 11.83 3.89 -14.33
CA ASN A 203 12.52 4.69 -15.34
C ASN A 203 13.54 5.65 -14.72
N GLU A 204 13.18 6.33 -13.61
CA GLU A 204 14.08 7.21 -12.85
C GLU A 204 15.28 6.45 -12.27
N ALA A 205 15.04 5.31 -11.62
CA ALA A 205 16.08 4.50 -10.97
C ALA A 205 16.93 3.70 -11.95
N GLN A 206 16.36 3.30 -13.10
CA GLN A 206 17.01 2.44 -14.09
C GLN A 206 16.78 2.94 -15.53
N PRO A 207 17.41 4.04 -15.95
CA PRO A 207 17.20 4.65 -17.28
C PRO A 207 17.44 3.72 -18.47
N THR A 208 18.23 2.66 -18.29
CA THR A 208 18.46 1.64 -19.33
C THR A 208 17.18 0.89 -19.74
N LEU A 209 16.15 0.88 -18.90
CA LEU A 209 14.86 0.26 -19.21
C LEU A 209 13.92 1.19 -20.00
N ASN A 210 14.29 2.46 -20.24
CA ASN A 210 13.41 3.45 -20.85
C ASN A 210 12.79 2.98 -22.18
N GLY A 211 13.58 2.41 -23.08
CA GLY A 211 13.08 1.91 -24.37
C GLY A 211 12.05 0.78 -24.21
N PHE A 212 12.30 -0.16 -23.29
CA PHE A 212 11.37 -1.23 -22.95
C PHE A 212 10.07 -0.67 -22.34
N LEU A 213 10.18 0.21 -21.35
CA LEU A 213 9.02 0.82 -20.69
C LEU A 213 8.18 1.66 -21.66
N THR A 214 8.81 2.35 -22.60
CA THR A 214 8.12 3.08 -23.67
C THR A 214 7.33 2.16 -24.59
N GLY A 215 7.90 1.00 -24.95
CA GLY A 215 7.17 -0.04 -25.69
C GLY A 215 6.00 -0.63 -24.89
N LEU A 216 6.14 -0.75 -23.57
CA LEU A 216 5.04 -1.16 -22.70
C LEU A 216 3.91 -0.12 -22.62
N LEU A 217 4.22 1.19 -22.67
CA LEU A 217 3.19 2.22 -22.77
C LEU A 217 2.34 2.09 -24.04
N GLU A 218 2.94 1.67 -25.15
CA GLU A 218 2.18 1.37 -26.38
C GLU A 218 1.22 0.19 -26.18
N LYS A 219 1.68 -0.89 -25.51
CA LYS A 219 0.81 -2.02 -25.17
C LYS A 219 -0.34 -1.60 -24.25
N ILE A 220 -0.08 -0.78 -23.24
CA ILE A 220 -1.11 -0.24 -22.34
C ILE A 220 -2.11 0.61 -23.13
N ALA A 221 -1.64 1.44 -24.05
CA ALA A 221 -2.49 2.29 -24.88
C ALA A 221 -3.42 1.49 -25.81
N GLN A 222 -2.93 0.36 -26.33
CA GLN A 222 -3.75 -0.56 -27.12
C GLN A 222 -4.80 -1.28 -26.27
N ARG A 223 -4.45 -1.66 -25.03
CA ARG A 223 -5.36 -2.31 -24.09
C ARG A 223 -6.47 -1.35 -23.59
N LYS A 224 -6.16 -0.06 -23.44
CA LYS A 224 -7.08 0.98 -22.95
C LYS A 224 -7.71 0.66 -21.59
N PRO A 225 -6.92 0.50 -20.51
CA PRO A 225 -7.47 0.14 -19.18
C PRO A 225 -8.52 1.14 -18.64
N TRP A 226 -8.51 2.40 -19.07
CA TRP A 226 -9.54 3.38 -18.72
C TRP A 226 -10.91 3.09 -19.32
N THR A 227 -11.03 2.27 -20.37
CA THR A 227 -12.34 1.87 -20.91
C THR A 227 -12.94 0.65 -20.21
N GLU A 228 -12.15 -0.06 -19.39
CA GLU A 228 -12.59 -1.27 -18.68
C GLU A 228 -13.50 -0.97 -17.47
N ILE A 229 -13.57 0.29 -17.02
CA ILE A 229 -14.44 0.72 -15.93
C ILE A 229 -15.82 1.09 -16.49
N GLU A 230 -16.86 0.37 -16.08
CA GLU A 230 -18.25 0.69 -16.43
C GLU A 230 -18.81 1.80 -15.53
N GLY A 231 -19.47 2.79 -16.13
CA GLY A 231 -20.35 3.73 -15.41
C GLY A 231 -19.72 4.83 -14.55
N ASP A 232 -18.40 4.98 -14.51
CA ASP A 232 -17.70 6.02 -13.74
C ASP A 232 -16.74 6.82 -14.63
N ASP A 233 -17.24 7.86 -15.28
CA ASP A 233 -16.45 8.72 -16.17
C ASP A 233 -15.29 9.42 -15.43
N THR A 234 -15.46 9.74 -14.14
CA THR A 234 -14.39 10.35 -13.32
C THR A 234 -13.23 9.39 -13.10
N ALA A 235 -13.50 8.10 -12.88
CA ALA A 235 -12.45 7.10 -12.77
C ALA A 235 -11.71 6.90 -14.10
N ARG A 236 -12.43 6.89 -15.23
CA ARG A 236 -11.81 6.79 -16.57
C ARG A 236 -10.85 7.95 -16.82
N GLU A 237 -11.30 9.19 -16.57
CA GLU A 237 -10.48 10.40 -16.69
C GLU A 237 -9.24 10.34 -15.79
N THR A 238 -9.39 9.85 -14.56
CA THR A 238 -8.27 9.73 -13.61
C THR A 238 -7.20 8.75 -14.11
N ILE A 239 -7.60 7.61 -14.67
CA ILE A 239 -6.67 6.61 -15.22
C ILE A 239 -5.98 7.16 -16.47
N TRP A 240 -6.74 7.77 -17.38
CA TRP A 240 -6.19 8.42 -18.56
C TRP A 240 -5.16 9.48 -18.19
N HIS A 241 -5.48 10.36 -17.24
CA HIS A 241 -4.57 11.41 -16.79
C HIS A 241 -3.26 10.84 -16.21
N LYS A 242 -3.33 9.74 -15.45
CA LYS A 242 -2.13 9.05 -14.95
C LYS A 242 -1.30 8.42 -16.09
N PHE A 243 -1.96 7.89 -17.11
CA PHE A 243 -1.30 7.40 -18.32
C PHE A 243 -0.56 8.53 -19.06
N GLU A 244 -1.19 9.69 -19.23
CA GLU A 244 -0.56 10.86 -19.86
C GLU A 244 0.67 11.35 -19.09
N ILE A 245 0.55 11.49 -17.77
CA ILE A 245 1.66 11.90 -16.90
C ILE A 245 2.82 10.91 -17.06
N CYS A 246 2.53 9.60 -17.01
CA CYS A 246 3.54 8.57 -17.17
C CYS A 246 4.20 8.62 -18.57
N SER A 247 3.40 8.78 -19.63
CA SER A 247 3.89 8.94 -21.00
C SER A 247 4.85 10.13 -21.13
N LYS A 248 4.46 11.29 -20.59
CA LYS A 248 5.30 12.50 -20.62
C LYS A 248 6.59 12.32 -19.81
N ALA A 249 6.51 11.72 -18.63
CA ALA A 249 7.67 11.45 -17.78
C ALA A 249 8.71 10.54 -18.44
N LEU A 250 8.28 9.63 -19.31
CA LEU A 250 9.16 8.75 -20.09
C LEU A 250 9.71 9.41 -21.38
N GLY A 251 9.34 10.66 -21.67
CA GLY A 251 9.68 11.34 -22.92
C GLY A 251 8.89 10.82 -24.13
N SER A 252 7.78 10.13 -23.89
CA SER A 252 6.98 9.46 -24.90
C SER A 252 5.73 10.26 -25.28
N ASN A 253 5.43 10.32 -26.58
CA ASN A 253 4.21 10.93 -27.12
C ASN A 253 3.14 9.87 -27.44
N VAL A 254 3.14 8.71 -26.77
CA VAL A 254 2.09 7.69 -26.99
C VAL A 254 0.72 8.29 -26.72
N HIS A 255 0.55 9.04 -25.63
CA HIS A 255 -0.73 9.66 -25.30
C HIS A 255 -1.33 10.56 -26.38
N THR A 256 -0.51 11.23 -27.22
CA THR A 256 -1.04 12.07 -28.31
C THR A 256 -1.56 11.27 -29.49
N ARG A 257 -1.11 10.01 -29.64
CA ARG A 257 -1.53 9.08 -30.71
C ARG A 257 -2.82 8.34 -30.38
N PHE A 258 -3.24 8.33 -29.11
CA PHE A 258 -4.43 7.65 -28.63
C PHE A 258 -5.34 8.69 -27.96
N PRO A 259 -6.34 9.27 -28.63
CA PRO A 259 -7.16 10.30 -27.99
C PRO A 259 -8.02 9.74 -26.84
N HIS A 260 -8.26 10.58 -25.82
CA HIS A 260 -9.09 10.33 -24.63
C HIS A 260 -10.47 9.72 -24.95
N LEU A 261 -11.01 10.03 -26.13
CA LEU A 261 -12.30 9.54 -26.64
C LEU A 261 -12.08 8.62 -27.85
N THR A 262 -12.01 7.32 -27.59
CA THR A 262 -12.61 6.34 -28.51
C THR A 262 -13.78 5.67 -27.81
N LEU A 263 -14.77 6.48 -27.42
CA LEU A 263 -16.16 6.02 -27.44
C LEU A 263 -16.57 6.07 -28.91
N GLN A 264 -16.40 4.99 -29.65
CA GLN A 264 -17.28 4.80 -30.80
C GLN A 264 -18.68 4.57 -30.20
N PRO A 265 -19.71 5.34 -30.57
CA PRO A 265 -21.07 4.92 -30.30
C PRO A 265 -21.28 3.66 -31.14
N GLU A 266 -21.22 2.50 -30.49
CA GLU A 266 -21.79 1.28 -31.04
C GLU A 266 -23.26 1.55 -31.32
N THR A 267 -23.64 1.34 -32.58
CA THR A 267 -25.01 1.36 -33.13
C THR A 267 -25.65 2.72 -33.41
N ASN A 268 -25.58 3.04 -34.70
CA ASN A 268 -26.56 3.78 -35.49
C ASN A 268 -28.01 3.47 -35.04
N VAL A 269 -28.66 4.41 -34.36
CA VAL A 269 -30.12 4.47 -34.27
C VAL A 269 -30.51 5.89 -34.66
N ASP A 270 -31.16 6.02 -35.82
CA ASP A 270 -31.78 7.25 -36.29
C ASP A 270 -32.66 7.84 -35.19
N ILE A 271 -32.33 9.05 -34.73
CA ILE A 271 -33.23 9.85 -33.91
C ILE A 271 -33.97 10.80 -34.88
N PRO A 272 -35.30 10.68 -35.03
CA PRO A 272 -36.06 11.62 -35.86
C PRO A 272 -35.98 13.03 -35.28
N THR A 273 -35.92 14.01 -36.19
CA THR A 273 -35.69 15.46 -36.01
C THR A 273 -36.66 16.19 -35.05
N ALA A 274 -37.51 15.49 -34.30
CA ALA A 274 -38.53 16.07 -33.41
C ALA A 274 -38.06 16.30 -31.95
N VAL A 275 -36.84 15.90 -31.58
CA VAL A 275 -36.31 16.05 -30.20
C VAL A 275 -35.46 17.32 -30.02
N LEU A 276 -34.92 17.88 -31.10
CA LEU A 276 -34.11 19.11 -31.06
C LEU A 276 -34.94 20.37 -30.75
N ASP A 277 -36.22 20.43 -31.14
CA ASP A 277 -37.07 21.61 -30.93
C ASP A 277 -37.55 21.80 -29.47
N LYS A 278 -37.32 20.84 -28.57
CA LYS A 278 -37.77 20.92 -27.17
C LYS A 278 -36.70 21.45 -26.20
N LEU A 279 -35.46 21.62 -26.62
CA LEU A 279 -34.36 22.06 -25.76
C LEU A 279 -34.07 23.57 -25.86
N GLU A 280 -34.41 24.24 -26.97
CA GLU A 280 -34.19 25.68 -27.12
C GLU A 280 -35.20 26.55 -26.33
N SER A 281 -36.38 26.02 -25.98
CA SER A 281 -37.39 26.78 -25.23
C SER A 281 -37.16 26.85 -23.70
N ALA A 282 -36.08 26.25 -23.19
CA ALA A 282 -35.80 26.18 -21.75
C ALA A 282 -34.70 27.16 -21.25
N GLN A 283 -34.04 27.89 -22.15
CA GLN A 283 -32.92 28.78 -21.79
C GLN A 283 -33.27 30.27 -21.59
N GLU A 284 -34.55 30.65 -21.68
CA GLU A 284 -34.95 32.08 -21.62
C GLU A 284 -35.39 32.59 -20.23
N LYS A 285 -35.11 31.84 -19.15
CA LYS A 285 -35.39 32.30 -17.77
C LYS A 285 -34.18 32.14 -16.87
N GLU A 286 -33.28 33.12 -16.91
CA GLU A 286 -32.62 33.69 -15.73
C GLU A 286 -31.73 34.85 -16.16
N LYS A 287 -32.15 36.08 -15.82
CA LYS A 287 -31.39 37.32 -15.99
C LYS A 287 -30.77 37.69 -14.63
N PRO A 288 -29.55 38.25 -14.54
CA PRO A 288 -28.86 38.49 -13.28
C PRO A 288 -29.33 39.80 -12.62
N MET A 289 -29.29 39.84 -11.28
CA MET A 289 -29.50 41.04 -10.48
C MET A 289 -28.14 41.71 -10.23
N GLU A 290 -28.03 42.99 -10.59
CA GLU A 290 -26.91 43.90 -10.36
C GLU A 290 -26.65 44.11 -8.86
N GLU A 291 -25.38 44.17 -8.44
CA GLU A 291 -24.98 44.85 -7.21
C GLU A 291 -23.88 45.86 -7.49
N ASP A 292 -24.15 47.08 -7.05
CA ASP A 292 -23.38 48.29 -7.18
C ASP A 292 -22.00 48.22 -6.51
N ASN A 293 -21.03 48.83 -7.19
CA ASN A 293 -19.72 49.17 -6.67
C ASN A 293 -19.69 50.68 -6.41
N PRO A 294 -19.03 51.14 -5.33
CA PRO A 294 -18.24 52.35 -5.46
C PRO A 294 -16.79 52.13 -5.00
N LEU A 295 -15.91 52.19 -6.00
CA LEU A 295 -14.57 52.78 -6.02
C LEU A 295 -14.42 53.96 -5.01
N LEU A 296 -13.27 54.26 -4.39
CA LEU A 296 -11.96 54.49 -5.01
C LEU A 296 -10.87 54.72 -3.91
N ASN A 297 -9.64 54.27 -4.21
CA ASN A 297 -8.30 54.76 -3.83
C ASN A 297 -8.06 55.71 -2.63
N GLU A 298 -7.02 55.38 -1.85
CA GLU A 298 -5.83 56.23 -1.56
C GLU A 298 -4.74 55.33 -0.92
N GLN A 299 -3.64 55.03 -1.64
CA GLN A 299 -2.31 55.64 -1.55
C GLN A 299 -1.51 55.36 -0.24
N THR A 300 -0.43 54.57 -0.41
CA THR A 300 0.95 54.80 0.09
C THR A 300 1.19 55.67 1.34
N MET A 301 1.79 55.09 2.40
CA MET A 301 3.13 55.43 2.94
C MET A 301 3.38 54.83 4.34
N GLU A 302 4.61 54.33 4.54
CA GLU A 302 5.46 54.39 5.74
C GLU A 302 4.88 54.04 7.14
N ASN A 303 5.20 52.84 7.64
CA ASN A 303 6.10 52.59 8.80
C ASN A 303 6.13 51.10 9.16
#